data_AF-C0P3A8-F1
#
_entry.id   AF-C0P3A8-F1
#
_cell.length_a   1.000
_cell.length_b   1.000
_cell.length_c   1.000
_cell.angle_alpha   90.00
_cell.angle_beta   90.00
_cell.angle_gamma   90.00
#
_symmetry.space_group_name_H-M   'P 1'
#
loop_
_entity.id
_entity.type
_entity.pdbx_description
1 polymer ?
#
loop_
_entity_poly.entity_id
_entity_poly.type
_entity_poly.pdbx_seq_one_letter_code
_entity_poly.pdbx_strand_id
1 'polypeptide(L)'
;MQVYYRFNNISLLREPLMLITGFFLLFVACIVYMRTDMSISKSSPSYLAKLQWDEVQATVQKIQGIFEQCLAVHDKLEASLRDLSRTGDIQSCKAARKAADTQFKELSKDLKPLLATLQSSPQSYQILPKVEDLIVKEREMQEKLMTRHSTVVDSFEKKLRGQDVENRIALQQQKIAALRQEVESLLEYISEI
;
A
#
# COMPACT_ATOMS: atom_id res chain seq x y z
N MET A 1 76.93 -11.00 -29.36
CA MET A 1 76.37 -9.65 -29.13
C MET A 1 75.19 -9.80 -28.18
N GLN A 2 75.28 -9.22 -26.98
CA GLN A 2 74.21 -9.27 -25.98
C GLN A 2 73.74 -7.84 -25.75
N VAL A 3 72.48 -7.55 -26.09
CA VAL A 3 71.90 -6.20 -25.98
C VAL A 3 71.26 -6.08 -24.60
N TYR A 4 71.84 -5.24 -23.74
CA TYR A 4 71.29 -4.96 -22.41
C TYR A 4 70.09 -4.01 -22.54
N TYR A 5 68.89 -4.58 -22.47
CA TYR A 5 67.64 -3.82 -22.44
C TYR A 5 67.23 -3.57 -20.98
N ARG A 6 67.15 -2.30 -20.54
CA ARG A 6 66.59 -1.94 -19.23
C ARG A 6 65.07 -1.81 -19.37
N PHE A 7 64.33 -2.86 -19.06
CA PHE A 7 62.86 -2.84 -19.09
C PHE A 7 62.33 -2.18 -17.81
N ASN A 8 61.45 -1.19 -17.95
CA ASN A 8 60.73 -0.62 -16.81
C ASN A 8 59.46 -1.44 -16.58
N ASN A 9 59.33 -2.08 -15.41
CA ASN A 9 58.21 -3.00 -15.11
C ASN A 9 56.84 -2.31 -15.18
N ILE A 10 56.75 -1.00 -14.92
CA ILE A 10 55.50 -0.23 -15.02
C ILE A 10 55.02 -0.14 -16.48
N SER A 11 55.93 -0.19 -17.46
CA SER A 11 55.56 -0.13 -18.88
C SER A 11 54.81 -1.39 -19.34
N LEU A 12 54.97 -2.54 -18.67
CA LEU A 12 54.22 -3.77 -18.97
C LEU A 12 52.72 -3.63 -18.60
N LEU A 13 52.38 -2.76 -17.66
CA LEU A 13 51.00 -2.53 -17.25
C LEU A 13 50.23 -1.62 -18.22
N ARG A 14 50.92 -0.97 -19.16
CA ARG A 14 50.32 -0.03 -20.12
C ARG A 14 49.37 -0.74 -21.10
N GLU A 15 49.75 -1.91 -21.57
CA GLU A 15 48.96 -2.71 -22.51
C GLU A 15 47.63 -3.19 -21.89
N PRO A 16 47.60 -3.82 -20.69
CA PRO A 16 46.33 -4.20 -20.06
C PRO A 16 45.51 -2.98 -19.61
N LEU A 17 46.14 -1.90 -19.13
CA LEU A 17 45.43 -0.68 -18.73
C LEU A 17 44.71 0.01 -19.90
N MET A 18 45.30 -0.02 -21.10
CA MET A 18 44.68 0.53 -22.31
C MET A 18 43.38 -0.20 -22.65
N LEU A 19 43.37 -1.53 -22.56
CA LEU A 19 42.19 -2.34 -22.83
C LEU A 19 41.10 -2.09 -21.77
N ILE A 20 41.47 -2.08 -20.49
CA ILE A 20 40.54 -1.78 -19.38
C ILE A 20 39.91 -0.39 -19.55
N THR A 21 40.72 0.61 -19.93
CA THR A 21 40.25 1.98 -20.15
C THR A 21 39.33 2.07 -21.37
N GLY A 22 39.63 1.36 -22.46
CA GLY A 22 38.76 1.29 -23.63
C GLY A 22 37.39 0.70 -23.31
N PHE A 23 37.35 -0.45 -22.61
CA PHE A 23 36.10 -1.04 -22.15
C PHE A 23 35.36 -0.14 -21.17
N PHE A 24 36.07 0.47 -20.22
CA PHE A 24 35.48 1.40 -19.26
C PHE A 24 34.80 2.59 -19.97
N LEU A 25 35.48 3.21 -20.94
CA LEU A 25 34.90 4.30 -21.72
C LEU A 25 33.69 3.85 -22.56
N LEU A 26 33.71 2.63 -23.10
CA LEU A 26 32.57 2.07 -23.80
C LEU A 26 31.37 1.88 -22.84
N PHE A 27 31.59 1.33 -21.65
CA PHE A 27 30.52 1.19 -20.64
C PHE A 27 29.98 2.54 -20.18
N VAL A 28 30.86 3.52 -19.93
CA VAL A 28 30.44 4.88 -19.60
C VAL A 28 29.64 5.49 -20.75
N ALA A 29 30.05 5.31 -22.00
CA ALA A 29 29.30 5.79 -23.17
C ALA A 29 27.94 5.10 -23.29
N CYS A 30 27.83 3.79 -23.04
CA CYS A 30 26.56 3.07 -23.01
C CYS A 30 25.65 3.53 -21.87
N ILE A 31 26.19 3.75 -20.67
CA ILE A 31 25.43 4.26 -19.53
C ILE A 31 24.94 5.67 -19.82
N VAL A 32 25.82 6.55 -20.33
CA VAL A 32 25.44 7.90 -20.76
C VAL A 32 24.37 7.80 -21.84
N TYR A 33 24.52 6.96 -22.86
CA TYR A 33 23.51 6.77 -23.90
C TYR A 33 22.14 6.32 -23.36
N MET A 34 22.10 5.39 -22.41
CA MET A 34 20.83 4.96 -21.79
C MET A 34 20.24 5.99 -20.82
N ARG A 35 21.07 6.86 -20.24
CA ARG A 35 20.66 7.93 -19.30
C ARG A 35 20.37 9.25 -20.00
N THR A 36 21.00 9.52 -21.13
CA THR A 36 20.65 10.60 -22.04
C THR A 36 19.38 10.18 -22.75
N ASP A 37 18.28 10.71 -22.26
CA ASP A 37 16.96 10.56 -22.84
C ASP A 37 16.93 11.25 -24.23
N MET A 38 17.55 10.63 -25.23
CA MET A 38 17.45 10.98 -26.65
C MET A 38 16.17 10.41 -27.26
N SER A 39 15.06 10.43 -26.50
CA SER A 39 13.75 10.21 -27.09
C SER A 39 13.35 11.46 -27.87
N ILE A 40 13.44 11.38 -29.20
CA ILE A 40 12.96 12.43 -30.13
C ILE A 40 11.44 12.66 -30.02
N SER A 41 10.73 11.84 -29.24
CA SER A 41 9.28 11.91 -29.10
C SER A 41 8.84 11.72 -27.66
N LYS A 42 9.19 12.70 -26.81
CA LYS A 42 8.46 12.99 -25.55
C LYS A 42 6.97 13.32 -25.78
N SER A 43 6.55 13.42 -27.04
CA SER A 43 5.18 13.56 -27.52
C SER A 43 4.59 12.28 -28.15
N SER A 44 5.33 11.16 -28.18
CA SER A 44 4.79 9.92 -28.75
C SER A 44 3.61 9.42 -27.90
N PRO A 45 2.52 8.97 -28.53
CA PRO A 45 1.35 8.48 -27.79
C PRO A 45 1.67 7.35 -26.81
N SER A 46 2.65 6.49 -27.13
CA SER A 46 3.09 5.40 -26.26
C SER A 46 3.88 5.88 -25.03
N TYR A 47 4.74 6.89 -25.18
CA TYR A 47 5.47 7.47 -24.05
C TYR A 47 4.52 8.21 -23.10
N LEU A 48 3.60 9.02 -23.63
CA LEU A 48 2.59 9.70 -22.82
C LEU A 48 1.66 8.71 -22.12
N ALA A 49 1.26 7.64 -22.80
CA ALA A 49 0.48 6.58 -22.18
C ALA A 49 1.24 5.88 -21.05
N LYS A 50 2.55 5.66 -21.18
CA LYS A 50 3.36 5.09 -20.10
C LYS A 50 3.43 6.03 -18.90
N LEU A 51 3.68 7.32 -19.13
CA LEU A 51 3.76 8.31 -18.06
C LEU A 51 2.44 8.43 -17.28
N GLN A 52 1.31 8.47 -18.00
CA GLN A 52 -0.02 8.47 -17.38
C GLN A 52 -0.27 7.19 -16.57
N TRP A 53 0.28 6.05 -17.01
CA TRP A 53 0.10 4.78 -16.32
C TRP A 53 0.89 4.75 -15.02
N ASP A 54 2.13 5.25 -15.07
CA ASP A 54 2.98 5.39 -13.89
C ASP A 54 2.33 6.33 -12.86
N GLU A 55 1.66 7.41 -13.28
CA GLU A 55 0.90 8.31 -12.40
C GLU A 55 -0.33 7.63 -11.77
N VAL A 56 -1.06 6.83 -12.54
CA VAL A 56 -2.19 6.01 -12.05
C VAL A 56 -1.70 5.01 -11.01
N GLN A 57 -0.63 4.28 -11.31
CA GLN A 57 -0.06 3.28 -10.41
C GLN A 57 0.43 3.92 -9.10
N ALA A 58 1.12 5.07 -9.17
CA ALA A 58 1.53 5.80 -7.98
C ALA A 58 0.35 6.29 -7.13
N THR A 59 -0.76 6.65 -7.75
CA THR A 59 -2.00 7.04 -7.05
C THR A 59 -2.66 5.83 -6.39
N VAL A 60 -2.72 4.70 -7.10
CA VAL A 60 -3.27 3.43 -6.59
C VAL A 60 -2.47 2.92 -5.40
N GLN A 61 -1.14 2.99 -5.43
CA GLN A 61 -0.28 2.62 -4.30
C GLN A 61 -0.56 3.46 -3.04
N LYS A 62 -0.80 4.77 -3.20
CA LYS A 62 -1.20 5.62 -2.07
C LYS A 62 -2.56 5.22 -1.51
N ILE A 63 -3.51 4.88 -2.39
CA ILE A 63 -4.83 4.39 -1.99
C ILE A 63 -4.70 3.06 -1.22
N GLN A 64 -3.88 2.12 -1.69
CA GLN A 64 -3.59 0.87 -0.98
C GLN A 64 -3.04 1.13 0.42
N GLY A 65 -2.06 2.04 0.55
CA GLY A 65 -1.52 2.42 1.87
C GLY A 65 -2.57 2.98 2.83
N ILE A 66 -3.59 3.68 2.33
CA ILE A 66 -4.75 4.12 3.15
C ILE A 66 -5.55 2.90 3.62
N PHE A 67 -5.84 1.94 2.75
CA PHE A 67 -6.60 0.74 3.12
C PHE A 67 -5.85 -0.18 4.08
N GLU A 68 -4.54 -0.32 3.93
CA GLU A 68 -3.69 -1.03 4.90
C GLU A 68 -3.77 -0.36 6.28
N GLN A 69 -3.78 0.97 6.33
CA GLN A 69 -4.00 1.71 7.58
C GLN A 69 -5.40 1.46 8.14
N CYS A 70 -6.45 1.45 7.31
CA CYS A 70 -7.80 1.08 7.74
C CYS A 70 -7.85 -0.32 8.37
N LEU A 71 -7.25 -1.33 7.73
CA LEU A 71 -7.13 -2.69 8.26
C LEU A 71 -6.43 -2.71 9.62
N ALA A 72 -5.34 -1.94 9.78
CA ALA A 72 -4.67 -1.81 11.06
C ALA A 72 -5.54 -1.14 12.14
N VAL A 73 -6.44 -0.21 11.78
CA VAL A 73 -7.43 0.35 12.73
C VAL A 73 -8.47 -0.71 13.12
N HIS A 74 -8.93 -1.54 12.18
CA HIS A 74 -9.85 -2.65 12.47
C HIS A 74 -9.23 -3.65 13.45
N ASP A 75 -7.98 -4.05 13.24
CA ASP A 75 -7.26 -4.98 14.12
C ASP A 75 -7.11 -4.40 15.53
N LYS A 76 -6.87 -3.09 15.66
CA LYS A 76 -6.83 -2.40 16.96
C LYS A 76 -8.19 -2.39 17.65
N LEU A 77 -9.27 -2.15 16.90
CA LEU A 77 -10.64 -2.21 17.44
C LEU A 77 -10.97 -3.62 17.95
N GLU A 78 -10.65 -4.66 17.18
CA GLU A 78 -10.84 -6.04 17.63
C GLU A 78 -10.00 -6.38 18.85
N ALA A 79 -8.74 -5.93 18.89
CA ALA A 79 -7.88 -6.10 20.05
C ALA A 79 -8.48 -5.44 21.29
N SER A 80 -9.03 -4.22 21.17
CA SER A 80 -9.70 -3.53 22.28
C SER A 80 -10.89 -4.29 22.84
N LEU A 81 -11.63 -5.03 22.00
CA LEU A 81 -12.74 -5.87 22.43
C LEU A 81 -12.24 -7.13 23.15
N ARG A 82 -11.14 -7.73 22.68
CA ARG A 82 -10.49 -8.85 23.39
C ARG A 82 -9.96 -8.42 24.75
N ASP A 83 -9.35 -7.25 24.82
CA ASP A 83 -8.86 -6.68 26.08
C ASP A 83 -10.00 -6.29 27.03
N LEU A 84 -11.12 -5.78 26.52
CA LEU A 84 -12.33 -5.54 27.32
C LEU A 84 -12.82 -6.84 27.97
N SER A 85 -12.88 -7.95 27.22
CA SER A 85 -13.27 -9.25 27.78
C SER A 85 -12.32 -9.75 28.87
N ARG A 86 -11.03 -9.40 28.78
CA ARG A 86 -10.00 -9.82 29.74
C ARG A 86 -9.95 -8.93 31.00
N THR A 87 -10.07 -7.62 30.82
CA THR A 87 -9.81 -6.62 31.86
C THR A 87 -11.08 -6.02 32.45
N GLY A 88 -12.19 -6.06 31.71
CA GLY A 88 -13.42 -5.35 32.05
C GLY A 88 -13.33 -3.83 31.90
N ASP A 89 -12.26 -3.29 31.30
CA ASP A 89 -12.07 -1.84 31.16
C ASP A 89 -12.90 -1.26 30.00
N ILE A 90 -14.11 -0.85 30.34
CA ILE A 90 -15.06 -0.22 29.41
C ILE A 90 -14.56 1.14 28.91
N GLN A 91 -13.83 1.90 29.73
CA GLN A 91 -13.40 3.26 29.37
C GLN A 91 -12.30 3.23 28.32
N SER A 92 -11.30 2.36 28.49
CA SER A 92 -10.26 2.14 27.48
C SER A 92 -10.85 1.66 26.15
N CYS A 93 -11.86 0.79 26.20
CA CYS A 93 -12.56 0.30 25.02
C CYS A 93 -13.34 1.42 24.29
N LYS A 94 -14.07 2.26 25.04
CA LYS A 94 -14.77 3.45 24.48
C LYS A 94 -13.78 4.47 23.89
N ALA A 95 -12.64 4.68 24.54
CA ALA A 95 -11.58 5.57 24.04
C ALA A 95 -10.99 5.04 22.73
N ALA A 96 -10.69 3.73 22.64
CA ALA A 96 -10.20 3.09 21.42
C ALA A 96 -11.19 3.26 20.25
N ARG A 97 -12.50 3.10 20.52
CA ARG A 97 -13.54 3.35 19.52
C ARG A 97 -13.55 4.78 19.00
N LYS A 98 -13.44 5.77 19.90
CA LYS A 98 -13.41 7.19 19.52
C LYS A 98 -12.15 7.53 18.72
N ALA A 99 -11.01 6.96 19.09
CA ALA A 99 -9.75 7.10 18.36
C ALA A 99 -9.86 6.51 16.95
N ALA A 100 -10.45 5.32 16.81
CA ALA A 100 -10.69 4.69 15.51
C ALA A 100 -11.63 5.52 14.62
N ASP A 101 -12.75 6.02 15.17
CA ASP A 101 -13.67 6.91 14.43
C ASP A 101 -12.97 8.17 13.90
N THR A 102 -12.05 8.73 14.70
CA THR A 102 -11.23 9.88 14.29
C THR A 102 -10.28 9.49 13.16
N GLN A 103 -9.59 8.36 13.29
CA GLN A 103 -8.66 7.87 12.27
C GLN A 103 -9.38 7.58 10.94
N PHE A 104 -10.52 6.90 10.95
CA PHE A 104 -11.30 6.66 9.73
C PHE A 104 -11.76 7.95 9.05
N LYS A 105 -12.12 8.98 9.83
CA LYS A 105 -12.47 10.30 9.27
C LYS A 105 -11.29 10.98 8.59
N GLU A 106 -10.09 10.90 9.17
CA GLU A 106 -8.88 11.44 8.54
C GLU A 106 -8.49 10.64 7.30
N LEU A 107 -8.46 9.30 7.36
CA LEU A 107 -8.20 8.43 6.21
C LEU A 107 -9.19 8.66 5.07
N SER A 108 -10.48 8.88 5.40
CA SER A 108 -11.50 9.24 4.41
C SER A 108 -11.26 10.61 3.77
N LYS A 109 -10.71 11.59 4.50
CA LYS A 109 -10.34 12.89 3.92
C LYS A 109 -9.15 12.74 2.97
N ASP A 110 -8.16 11.94 3.33
CA ASP A 110 -6.96 11.69 2.52
C ASP A 110 -7.25 10.89 1.25
N LEU A 111 -8.25 10.00 1.31
CA LEU A 111 -8.70 9.20 0.17
C LEU A 111 -9.39 10.05 -0.92
N LYS A 112 -10.19 11.06 -0.54
CA LYS A 112 -10.96 11.89 -1.48
C LYS A 112 -10.12 12.51 -2.61
N PRO A 113 -9.00 13.22 -2.35
CA PRO A 113 -8.19 13.79 -3.42
C PRO A 113 -7.57 12.70 -4.31
N LEU A 114 -7.14 11.57 -3.75
CA LEU A 114 -6.57 10.47 -4.53
C LEU A 114 -7.60 9.84 -5.48
N LEU A 115 -8.84 9.65 -5.00
CA LEU A 115 -9.94 9.16 -5.83
C LEU A 115 -10.25 10.15 -6.96
N ALA A 116 -10.28 11.46 -6.68
CA ALA A 116 -10.51 12.48 -7.70
C ALA A 116 -9.40 12.48 -8.78
N THR A 117 -8.14 12.34 -8.36
CA THR A 117 -7.00 12.18 -9.28
C THR A 117 -7.17 10.94 -10.14
N LEU A 118 -7.51 9.80 -9.54
CA LEU A 118 -7.72 8.54 -10.26
C LEU A 118 -8.87 8.64 -11.28
N GLN A 119 -10.00 9.25 -10.89
CA GLN A 119 -11.16 9.46 -11.76
C GLN A 119 -10.88 10.39 -12.93
N SER A 120 -9.99 11.37 -12.77
CA SER A 120 -9.60 12.29 -13.84
C SER A 120 -8.66 11.67 -14.87
N SER A 121 -8.02 10.54 -14.54
CA SER A 121 -7.09 9.86 -15.44
C SER A 121 -7.84 8.92 -16.41
N PRO A 122 -7.68 9.07 -17.74
CA PRO A 122 -8.36 8.24 -18.72
C PRO A 122 -7.92 6.77 -18.70
N GLN A 123 -6.76 6.46 -18.09
CA GLN A 123 -6.22 5.10 -18.01
C GLN A 123 -6.71 4.31 -16.79
N SER A 124 -7.44 4.96 -15.87
CA SER A 124 -7.95 4.29 -14.67
C SER A 124 -9.17 3.40 -14.93
N TYR A 125 -9.71 3.35 -16.16
CA TYR A 125 -10.97 2.67 -16.47
C TYR A 125 -11.06 1.22 -15.98
N GLN A 126 -9.95 0.48 -15.98
CA GLN A 126 -9.93 -0.92 -15.52
C GLN A 126 -9.81 -1.05 -14.00
N ILE A 127 -9.20 -0.08 -13.32
CA ILE A 127 -8.89 -0.11 -11.89
C ILE A 127 -9.97 0.61 -11.06
N LEU A 128 -10.51 1.71 -11.59
CA LEU A 128 -11.44 2.59 -10.91
C LEU A 128 -12.67 1.84 -10.34
N PRO A 129 -13.37 0.97 -11.09
CA PRO A 129 -14.50 0.22 -10.55
C PRO A 129 -14.12 -0.69 -9.36
N LYS A 130 -12.89 -1.21 -9.35
CA LYS A 130 -12.38 -2.07 -8.27
C LYS A 130 -12.03 -1.27 -7.04
N VAL A 131 -11.44 -0.09 -7.23
CA VAL A 131 -11.20 0.85 -6.14
C VAL A 131 -12.52 1.34 -5.55
N GLU A 132 -13.53 1.65 -6.37
CA GLU A 132 -14.86 2.05 -5.89
C GLU A 132 -15.56 0.93 -5.10
N ASP A 133 -15.52 -0.32 -5.59
CA ASP A 133 -16.03 -1.48 -4.86
C ASP A 133 -15.29 -1.68 -3.52
N LEU A 134 -13.95 -1.56 -3.53
CA LEU A 134 -13.14 -1.63 -2.32
C LEU A 134 -13.53 -0.57 -1.29
N ILE A 135 -13.78 0.68 -1.72
CA ILE A 135 -14.25 1.77 -0.86
C ILE A 135 -15.60 1.43 -0.22
N VAL A 136 -16.53 0.89 -1.00
CA VAL A 136 -17.87 0.51 -0.52
C VAL A 136 -17.77 -0.60 0.52
N LYS A 137 -17.01 -1.66 0.24
CA LYS A 137 -16.85 -2.80 1.15
C LYS A 137 -16.14 -2.44 2.44
N GLU A 138 -15.08 -1.63 2.35
CA GLU A 138 -14.37 -1.10 3.51
C GLU A 138 -15.31 -0.29 4.40
N ARG A 139 -16.14 0.58 3.82
CA ARG A 139 -17.10 1.39 4.57
C ARG A 139 -18.18 0.52 5.24
N GLU A 140 -18.67 -0.51 4.55
CA GLU A 140 -19.61 -1.47 5.15
C GLU A 140 -18.93 -2.20 6.33
N MET A 141 -17.69 -2.66 6.17
CA MET A 141 -16.93 -3.32 7.22
C MET A 141 -16.76 -2.42 8.44
N GLN A 142 -16.37 -1.16 8.24
CA GLN A 142 -16.25 -0.16 9.31
C GLN A 142 -17.57 0.00 10.08
N GLU A 143 -18.70 0.14 9.39
CA GLU A 143 -20.01 0.29 10.03
C GLU A 143 -20.38 -0.94 10.87
N LYS A 144 -20.19 -2.15 10.33
CA LYS A 144 -20.46 -3.39 11.04
C LYS A 144 -19.58 -3.55 12.26
N LEU A 145 -18.28 -3.22 12.16
CA LEU A 145 -17.36 -3.31 13.26
C LEU A 145 -17.71 -2.31 14.38
N MET A 146 -18.07 -1.06 14.04
CA MET A 146 -18.51 -0.06 15.01
C MET A 146 -19.81 -0.46 15.72
N THR A 147 -20.73 -1.10 14.99
CA THR A 147 -21.98 -1.63 15.56
C THR A 147 -21.69 -2.78 16.53
N ARG A 148 -20.81 -3.71 16.15
CA ARG A 148 -20.36 -4.81 17.03
C ARG A 148 -19.70 -4.26 18.28
N HIS A 149 -18.80 -3.29 18.13
CA HIS A 149 -18.11 -2.65 19.25
C HIS A 149 -19.10 -2.03 20.25
N SER A 150 -20.08 -1.28 19.75
CA SER A 150 -21.19 -0.74 20.56
C SER A 150 -21.95 -1.84 21.30
N THR A 151 -22.31 -2.91 20.59
CA THR A 151 -23.11 -4.02 21.14
C THR A 151 -22.38 -4.73 22.28
N VAL A 152 -21.06 -4.96 22.13
CA VAL A 152 -20.24 -5.58 23.17
C VAL A 152 -20.13 -4.65 24.38
N VAL A 153 -19.77 -3.39 24.17
CA VAL A 153 -19.63 -2.39 25.25
C VAL A 153 -20.91 -2.26 26.06
N ASP A 154 -22.07 -2.10 25.41
CA ASP A 154 -23.37 -2.01 26.06
C ASP A 154 -23.71 -3.28 26.87
N SER A 155 -23.28 -4.45 26.38
CA SER A 155 -23.53 -5.72 27.05
C SER A 155 -22.68 -5.87 28.31
N PHE A 156 -21.43 -5.38 28.30
CA PHE A 156 -20.58 -5.29 29.47
C PHE A 156 -21.11 -4.29 30.50
N GLU A 157 -21.63 -3.13 30.06
CA GLU A 157 -22.28 -2.16 30.95
C GLU A 157 -23.50 -2.74 31.65
N LYS A 158 -24.27 -3.57 30.92
CA LYS A 158 -25.45 -4.30 31.45
C LYS A 158 -25.10 -5.56 32.24
N LYS A 159 -23.81 -5.91 32.38
CA LYS A 159 -23.31 -7.13 33.05
C LYS A 159 -23.98 -8.41 32.52
N LEU A 160 -24.24 -8.47 31.22
CA LEU A 160 -24.78 -9.66 30.56
C LEU A 160 -23.75 -10.80 30.61
N ARG A 161 -24.23 -12.06 30.63
CA ARG A 161 -23.33 -13.22 30.58
C ARG A 161 -22.58 -13.25 29.24
N GLY A 162 -21.30 -13.61 29.27
CA GLY A 162 -20.45 -13.68 28.07
C GLY A 162 -21.05 -14.49 26.93
N GLN A 163 -21.69 -15.62 27.24
CA GLN A 163 -22.36 -16.47 26.25
C GLN A 163 -23.53 -15.77 25.53
N ASP A 164 -24.29 -14.93 26.23
CA ASP A 164 -25.37 -14.14 25.63
C ASP A 164 -24.82 -13.03 24.73
N VAL A 165 -23.67 -12.46 25.10
CA VAL A 165 -22.97 -11.46 24.28
C VAL A 165 -22.43 -12.10 23.01
N GLU A 166 -21.76 -13.25 23.13
CA GLU A 166 -21.23 -14.03 22.00
C GLU A 166 -22.33 -14.40 21.00
N ASN A 167 -23.46 -14.92 21.47
CA ASN A 167 -24.59 -15.27 20.62
C ASN A 167 -25.13 -14.06 19.83
N ARG A 168 -25.14 -12.87 20.44
CA ARG A 168 -25.62 -11.63 19.79
C ARG A 168 -24.65 -11.09 18.73
N ILE A 169 -23.36 -11.33 18.90
CA ILE A 169 -22.33 -10.82 17.98
C ILE A 169 -21.84 -11.87 16.97
N ALA A 170 -22.18 -13.14 17.12
CA ALA A 170 -21.69 -14.23 16.27
C ALA A 170 -21.97 -13.98 14.77
N LEU A 171 -23.21 -13.62 14.43
CA LEU A 171 -23.58 -13.29 13.04
C LEU A 171 -22.84 -12.05 12.52
N GLN A 172 -22.65 -11.04 13.39
CA GLN A 172 -21.89 -9.83 13.04
C GLN A 172 -20.42 -10.16 12.79
N GLN A 173 -19.80 -11.02 13.61
CA GLN A 173 -18.43 -11.47 13.45
C GLN A 173 -18.23 -12.22 12.13
N GLN A 174 -19.15 -13.12 11.79
CA GLN A 174 -19.08 -13.86 10.52
C GLN A 174 -19.16 -12.90 9.33
N LYS A 175 -20.07 -11.92 9.36
CA LYS A 175 -20.19 -10.95 8.28
C LYS A 175 -18.95 -10.06 8.15
N ILE A 176 -18.38 -9.61 9.28
CA ILE A 176 -17.14 -8.82 9.28
C ILE A 176 -15.98 -9.64 8.71
N ALA A 177 -15.85 -10.91 9.07
CA ALA A 177 -14.81 -11.79 8.53
C ALA A 177 -14.92 -11.98 7.01
N ALA A 178 -16.13 -12.19 6.50
CA ALA A 178 -16.37 -12.28 5.06
C ALA A 178 -16.00 -10.98 4.33
N LEU A 179 -16.46 -9.83 4.85
CA LEU A 179 -16.14 -8.52 4.29
C LEU A 179 -14.63 -8.25 4.30
N ARG A 180 -13.93 -8.63 5.37
CA ARG A 180 -12.47 -8.49 5.47
C ARG A 180 -11.77 -9.29 4.38
N GLN A 181 -12.16 -10.54 4.17
CA GLN A 181 -11.59 -11.37 3.12
C GLN A 181 -11.86 -10.78 1.72
N GLU A 182 -13.04 -10.23 1.50
CA GLU A 182 -13.37 -9.55 0.24
C GLU A 182 -12.52 -8.29 0.02
N VAL A 183 -12.29 -7.48 1.07
CA VAL A 183 -11.41 -6.31 1.03
C VAL A 183 -9.97 -6.71 0.74
N GLU A 184 -9.44 -7.71 1.44
CA GLU A 184 -8.07 -8.20 1.24
C GLU A 184 -7.87 -8.77 -0.17
N SER A 185 -8.83 -9.55 -0.69
CA SER A 185 -8.75 -10.09 -2.06
C SER A 185 -8.83 -9.01 -3.14
N LEU A 186 -9.63 -7.95 -2.95
CA LEU A 186 -9.65 -6.81 -3.86
C LEU A 186 -8.35 -6.01 -3.81
N LEU A 187 -7.76 -5.86 -2.63
CA LEU A 187 -6.50 -5.16 -2.45
C LEU A 187 -5.34 -5.91 -3.12
N GLU A 188 -5.30 -7.23 -2.96
CA GLU A 188 -4.35 -8.12 -3.67
C GLU A 188 -4.53 -8.00 -5.18
N TYR A 189 -5.76 -8.11 -5.69
CA TYR A 189 -6.04 -7.93 -7.12
C TYR A 189 -5.57 -6.57 -7.65
N ILE A 190 -5.80 -5.48 -6.91
CA ILE A 190 -5.35 -4.13 -7.31
C ILE A 190 -3.81 -4.03 -7.26
N SER A 191 -3.13 -4.82 -6.43
CA SER A 191 -1.67 -4.83 -6.34
C SER A 191 -0.97 -5.58 -7.47
N GLU A 192 -1.68 -6.49 -8.12
CA GLU A 192 -1.17 -7.28 -9.25
C GLU A 192 -1.29 -6.54 -10.60
N ILE A 193 -2.01 -5.42 -10.65
CA ILE A 193 -2.19 -4.57 -11.84
C ILE A 193 -1.06 -3.53 -11.93
#